data_AF-A0A1Y1XGN9-F1
#
_entry.id   AF-A0A1Y1XGN9-F1
#
_cell.length_a   1.000
_cell.length_b   1.000
_cell.length_c   1.000
_cell.angle_alpha   90.00
_cell.angle_beta   90.00
_cell.angle_gamma   90.00
#
_symmetry.space_group_name_H-M   'P 1'
#
loop_
_entity.id
_entity.type
_entity.pdbx_description
1 polymer ?
#
loop_
_entity_poly.entity_id
_entity_poly.type
_entity_poly.pdbx_seq_one_letter_code
_entity_poly.pdbx_strand_id
1 'polypeptide(L)' 'DTKFLITLSQSLNIPIFTEDVNLNIKKCGLRSDDNIEKLSILKELTENGYV' A
#
# COMPACT_ATOMS: atom_id res chain seq x y z
N ASP A 1 -8.12 -2.42 -10.58
CA ASP A 1 -7.95 -1.05 -11.12
C ASP A 1 -6.81 -0.36 -10.37
N THR A 2 -5.78 0.12 -11.08
CA THR A 2 -4.63 0.81 -10.45
C THR A 2 -5.04 2.09 -9.72
N LYS A 3 -6.08 2.81 -10.18
CA LYS A 3 -6.58 4.02 -9.52
C LYS A 3 -7.17 3.70 -8.15
N PHE A 4 -7.95 2.62 -8.05
CA PHE A 4 -8.51 2.16 -6.77
C PHE A 4 -7.41 1.90 -5.74
N LEU A 5 -6.38 1.15 -6.14
CA LEU A 5 -5.25 0.84 -5.27
C LEU A 5 -4.50 2.10 -4.83
N ILE A 6 -4.30 3.06 -5.74
CA ILE A 6 -3.65 4.34 -5.43
C ILE A 6 -4.48 5.13 -4.41
N THR A 7 -5.77 5.28 -4.66
CA THR A 7 -6.68 6.00 -3.75
C THR A 7 -6.74 5.34 -2.38
N LEU A 8 -6.84 4.01 -2.31
CA LEU A 8 -6.83 3.29 -1.05
C LEU A 8 -5.52 3.49 -0.29
N SER A 9 -4.38 3.36 -0.98
CA SER A 9 -3.06 3.56 -0.37
C SER A 9 -2.93 4.97 0.20
N GLN A 10 -3.40 5.99 -0.53
CA GLN A 10 -3.42 7.38 -0.05
C GLN A 10 -4.32 7.56 1.17
N SER A 11 -5.53 7.00 1.16
CA SER A 11 -6.47 7.06 2.30
C SER A 11 -5.91 6.40 3.56
N LEU A 12 -5.09 5.35 3.40
CA LEU A 12 -4.41 4.64 4.50
C LEU A 12 -3.06 5.28 4.90
N ASN A 13 -2.70 6.42 4.30
CA ASN A 13 -1.40 7.09 4.47
C ASN A 13 -0.21 6.15 4.19
N ILE A 14 -0.31 5.34 3.13
CA ILE A 14 0.73 4.43 2.67
C ILE A 14 1.46 5.09 1.48
N PRO A 15 2.76 5.41 1.61
CA PRO A 15 3.55 5.87 0.48
C PRO A 15 3.78 4.70 -0.49
N ILE A 16 3.27 4.81 -1.72
CA ILE A 16 3.46 3.78 -2.76
C ILE A 16 4.94 3.70 -3.16
N PHE A 17 5.60 4.85 -3.21
CA PHE A 17 7.03 4.97 -3.47
C PHE A 17 7.71 5.63 -2.28
N THR A 18 8.87 5.09 -1.93
CA THR A 18 9.78 5.63 -0.91
C THR A 18 11.17 5.76 -1.53
N GLU A 19 12.04 6.57 -0.95
CA GLU A 19 13.42 6.70 -1.40
C GLU A 19 14.35 6.04 -0.39
N ASP A 20 15.28 5.23 -0.89
CA ASP A 20 16.43 4.81 -0.09
C ASP A 20 17.53 5.86 -0.25
N VAL A 21 17.68 6.70 0.78
CA VAL A 21 18.65 7.81 0.79
C VAL A 21 20.09 7.32 0.63
N ASN A 22 20.40 6.09 1.07
CA ASN A 22 21.75 5.54 0.99
C ASN A 22 22.09 5.04 -0.42
N LEU A 23 21.09 4.54 -1.14
CA LEU A 23 21.26 3.94 -2.47
C LEU A 23 20.79 4.87 -3.60
N ASN A 24 20.15 6.00 -3.27
CA ASN A 24 19.51 6.93 -4.21
C ASN A 24 18.57 6.23 -5.21
N ILE A 25 17.84 5.22 -4.73
CA ILE A 25 16.87 4.45 -5.53
C ILE A 25 15.46 4.62 -4.97
N LYS A 26 14.47 4.59 -5.86
CA LYS A 26 13.07 4.48 -5.48
C LYS A 26 12.76 3.04 -5.09
N LYS A 27 12.18 2.85 -3.90
CA LYS A 27 11.67 1.57 -3.41
C LYS A 27 10.14 1.56 -3.36
N CYS A 28 9.57 0.38 -3.50
CA CYS A 28 8.15 0.16 -3.27
C CYS A 28 7.88 0.33 -1.77
N GLY A 29 7.12 1.37 -1.40
CA GLY A 29 6.80 1.66 -0.01
C GLY A 29 5.74 0.74 0.58
N LEU A 30 5.06 -0.07 -0.24
CA LEU A 30 4.09 -1.08 0.22
C LEU A 30 4.73 -2.24 1.00
N ARG A 31 6.06 -2.36 0.99
CA ARG A 31 6.82 -3.53 1.47
C ARG A 31 7.26 -3.46 2.93
N SER A 32 6.82 -2.45 3.70
CA SER A 32 7.08 -2.41 5.14
C SER A 32 6.02 -3.19 5.92
N ASP A 33 6.41 -3.74 7.07
CA ASP A 33 5.50 -4.51 7.94
C ASP A 33 4.25 -3.69 8.33
N ASP A 34 4.44 -2.43 8.73
CA ASP A 34 3.34 -1.50 9.05
C ASP A 34 2.35 -1.28 7.88
N ASN A 35 2.87 -1.22 6.65
CA ASN A 35 2.02 -0.98 5.47
C ASN A 35 1.32 -2.26 5.03
N ILE A 36 1.95 -3.42 5.21
CA ILE A 36 1.33 -4.73 4.99
C ILE A 36 0.15 -4.91 5.96
N GLU A 37 0.31 -4.53 7.23
CA GLU A 37 -0.78 -4.57 8.21
C GLU A 37 -1.95 -3.67 7.80
N LYS A 38 -1.69 -2.42 7.41
CA LYS A 38 -2.73 -1.50 6.93
C LYS A 38 -3.47 -2.03 5.69
N LEU A 39 -2.77 -2.72 4.79
CA LEU A 39 -3.35 -3.32 3.59
C LEU A 39 -4.18 -4.58 3.88
N SER A 40 -4.15 -5.12 5.10
CA SER A 40 -4.97 -6.28 5.48
C SER A 40 -6.48 -6.04 5.30
N ILE A 41 -6.93 -4.79 5.30
CA ILE A 41 -8.32 -4.45 4.98
C ILE A 41 -8.76 -4.95 3.59
N LEU A 42 -7.84 -5.05 2.62
CA LEU A 42 -8.14 -5.62 1.31
C LEU A 42 -8.56 -7.09 1.40
N LYS A 43 -7.97 -7.84 2.35
CA LYS A 43 -8.32 -9.22 2.60
C LYS A 43 -9.77 -9.31 3.08
N GLU A 44 -10.12 -8.51 4.08
CA GLU A 44 -11.48 -8.44 4.62
C GLU A 44 -12.51 -8.01 3.56
N LEU A 45 -12.17 -7.03 2.73
CA LEU A 45 -13.04 -6.55 1.65
C LEU A 45 -13.30 -7.63 0.60
N THR A 46 -12.26 -8.40 0.23
CA THR A 46 -12.36 -9.48 -0.76
C THR A 46 -13.10 -10.70 -0.19
N GLU A 47 -12.79 -11.08 1.05
CA GLU A 47 -13.41 -12.24 1.71
C GLU A 47 -14.91 -12.05 1.96
N ASN A 48 -15.33 -10.81 2.26
CA ASN A 48 -16.74 -10.48 2.45
C ASN A 48 -17.47 -10.12 1.13
N GLY A 49 -16.79 -10.16 -0.02
CA GLY A 49 -17.40 -9.89 -1.33
C GLY A 49 -17.82 -8.43 -1.53
N TYR A 50 -17.20 -7.48 -0.83
CA TYR A 50 -17.41 -6.05 -1.05
C TYR A 50 -16.74 -5.54 -2.34
N VAL A 51 -15.77 -6.30 -2.86
CA VAL A 51 -14.98 -6.01 -4.08
C VAL A 51 -14.84 -7.29 -4.90
#